data_AF-A0A6P3QKN0-F1
#
_entry.id   AF-A0A6P3QKN0-F1
#
_cell.length_a   1.000
_cell.length_b   1.000
_cell.length_c   1.000
_cell.angle_alpha   90.00
_cell.angle_beta   90.00
_cell.angle_gamma   90.00
#
_symmetry.space_group_name_H-M   'P 1'
#
loop_
_entity.id
_entity.type
_entity.pdbx_description
1 polymer ?
#
loop_
_entity_poly.entity_id
_entity_poly.type
_entity_poly.pdbx_seq_one_letter_code
_entity_poly.pdbx_strand_id
1 'polypeptide(L)'
;MSMEDPFFVVKGEVQKAVNTAQGLFQRWTELLQDPSSATREEIDWTTNELRNNLRSIEWDLEDLDETISIVEANPRKFNLDATELSIRKAFITSTRQVVRDMKDQMSTSSVQAFAERKNRQALLGDSGGQNWSTGTPDKYGRFDRELQLANSHFIEEQQAQQQLIVEQQDEQLELVSGSIGVLKSMSQRIGGELEEQAVMLDDFSHELEGTQSRLDNVMKKLAKVSHMTSV
;
A
#
# COMPACT_ATOMS: atom_id res chain seq x y z
N MET A 1 -38.03 -4.55 10.85
CA MET A 1 -37.63 -3.88 9.60
C MET A 1 -36.40 -4.62 9.12
N SER A 2 -36.41 -5.22 7.92
CA SER A 2 -35.20 -5.79 7.34
C SER A 2 -34.30 -4.63 6.94
N MET A 3 -33.07 -4.56 7.49
CA MET A 3 -32.06 -3.64 6.97
C MET A 3 -31.81 -3.97 5.49
N GLU A 4 -31.76 -2.94 4.66
CA GLU A 4 -31.36 -3.06 3.27
C GLU A 4 -29.91 -3.54 3.20
N ASP A 5 -29.62 -4.48 2.30
CA ASP A 5 -28.30 -5.09 2.20
C ASP A 5 -27.27 -4.07 1.70
N PRO A 6 -26.29 -3.66 2.53
CA PRO A 6 -25.33 -2.62 2.16
C PRO A 6 -24.31 -3.09 1.12
N PHE A 7 -24.27 -4.39 0.80
CA PHE A 7 -23.30 -4.98 -0.12
C PHE A 7 -23.27 -4.24 -1.47
N PHE A 8 -24.43 -3.87 -2.02
CA PHE A 8 -24.49 -3.22 -3.33
C PHE A 8 -23.98 -1.78 -3.33
N VAL A 9 -24.09 -1.09 -2.19
CA VAL A 9 -23.54 0.25 -2.00
C VAL A 9 -22.01 0.17 -2.01
N VAL A 10 -21.45 -0.68 -1.17
CA VAL A 10 -20.00 -0.89 -1.07
C VAL A 10 -19.43 -1.43 -2.39
N LYS A 11 -20.14 -2.37 -3.05
CA LYS A 11 -19.77 -2.83 -4.41
C LYS A 11 -19.67 -1.66 -5.40
N GLY A 12 -20.60 -0.71 -5.36
CA GLY A 12 -20.59 0.47 -6.21
C GLY A 12 -19.39 1.39 -5.93
N GLU A 13 -19.05 1.57 -4.65
CA GLU A 13 -17.89 2.35 -4.20
C GLU A 13 -16.58 1.70 -4.65
N VAL A 14 -16.44 0.39 -4.44
CA VAL A 14 -15.29 -0.39 -4.93
C VAL A 14 -15.15 -0.28 -6.44
N GLN A 15 -16.25 -0.41 -7.19
CA GLN A 15 -16.20 -0.29 -8.66
C GLN A 15 -15.74 1.10 -9.10
N LYS A 16 -16.18 2.15 -8.40
CA LYS A 16 -15.74 3.52 -8.66
C LYS A 16 -14.24 3.70 -8.36
N ALA A 17 -13.78 3.19 -7.21
CA ALA A 17 -12.37 3.22 -6.82
C ALA A 17 -11.49 2.47 -7.83
N VAL A 18 -11.93 1.31 -8.31
CA VAL A 18 -11.23 0.53 -9.34
C VAL A 18 -11.13 1.32 -10.65
N ASN A 19 -12.19 1.99 -11.09
CA ASN A 19 -12.15 2.82 -12.30
C ASN A 19 -11.16 3.98 -12.15
N THR A 20 -11.11 4.61 -10.97
CA THR A 20 -10.13 5.66 -10.66
C THR A 20 -8.71 5.10 -10.68
N ALA A 21 -8.49 3.93 -10.05
CA ALA A 21 -7.18 3.26 -10.04
C ALA A 21 -6.72 2.87 -11.45
N GLN A 22 -7.62 2.41 -12.31
CA GLN A 22 -7.30 2.12 -13.71
C GLN A 22 -6.87 3.37 -14.48
N GLY A 23 -7.54 4.51 -14.28
CA GLY A 23 -7.13 5.79 -14.87
C GLY A 23 -5.75 6.23 -14.39
N LEU A 24 -5.47 6.12 -13.09
CA LEU A 24 -4.15 6.39 -12.51
C LEU A 24 -3.09 5.43 -13.05
N PHE A 25 -3.42 4.15 -13.22
CA PHE A 25 -2.52 3.14 -13.76
C PHE A 25 -2.16 3.41 -15.23
N GLN A 26 -3.13 3.85 -16.03
CA GLN A 26 -2.87 4.27 -17.40
C GLN A 26 -1.93 5.48 -17.44
N ARG A 27 -2.23 6.52 -16.65
CA ARG A 27 -1.38 7.71 -16.54
C ARG A 27 0.04 7.35 -16.09
N TRP A 28 0.15 6.50 -15.06
CA TRP A 28 1.43 6.01 -14.56
C TRP A 28 2.23 5.27 -15.65
N THR A 29 1.57 4.46 -16.47
CA THR A 29 2.19 3.74 -17.59
C THR A 29 2.70 4.70 -18.67
N GLU A 30 1.94 5.74 -19.00
CA GLU A 30 2.33 6.78 -19.95
C GLU A 30 3.58 7.54 -19.45
N LEU A 31 3.60 7.93 -18.17
CA LEU A 31 4.73 8.65 -17.56
C LEU A 31 6.02 7.82 -17.56
N LEU A 32 5.92 6.49 -17.49
CA LEU A 32 7.09 5.60 -17.57
C LEU A 32 7.60 5.39 -19.00
N GLN A 33 6.73 5.50 -20.01
CA GLN A 33 7.11 5.32 -21.41
C GLN A 33 7.76 6.57 -22.02
N ASP A 34 7.39 7.76 -21.55
CA ASP A 34 7.96 9.03 -22.02
C ASP A 34 8.57 9.85 -20.86
N PRO A 35 9.83 9.59 -20.50
CA PRO A 35 10.55 10.33 -19.46
C PRO A 35 10.73 11.83 -19.77
N SER A 36 10.47 12.25 -21.01
CA SER A 36 10.67 13.63 -21.48
C SER A 36 9.51 14.55 -21.08
N SER A 37 8.31 14.00 -20.89
CA SER A 37 7.09 14.77 -20.57
C SER A 37 6.72 14.73 -19.08
N ALA A 38 7.34 13.85 -18.30
CA ALA A 38 7.01 13.62 -16.89
C ALA A 38 8.00 14.29 -15.94
N THR A 39 7.49 15.06 -14.98
CA THR A 39 8.32 15.49 -13.84
C THR A 39 8.44 14.36 -12.83
N ARG A 40 9.58 14.29 -12.13
CA ARG A 40 9.80 13.28 -11.09
C ARG A 40 8.74 13.34 -9.99
N GLU A 41 8.31 14.55 -9.62
CA GLU A 41 7.21 14.77 -8.67
C GLU A 41 5.87 14.18 -9.15
N GLU A 42 5.55 14.31 -10.44
CA GLU A 42 4.31 13.75 -11.01
C GLU A 42 4.33 12.21 -11.00
N ILE A 43 5.49 11.61 -11.30
CA ILE A 43 5.67 10.15 -11.23
C ILE A 43 5.50 9.66 -9.79
N ASP A 44 6.13 10.31 -8.83
CA ASP A 44 6.08 9.94 -7.42
C ASP A 44 4.65 10.09 -6.87
N TRP A 45 3.98 11.21 -7.18
CA TRP A 45 2.60 11.45 -6.79
C TRP A 45 1.66 10.39 -7.38
N THR A 46 1.73 10.15 -8.70
CA THR A 46 0.86 9.18 -9.40
C THR A 46 1.07 7.77 -8.86
N THR A 47 2.33 7.39 -8.61
CA THR A 47 2.68 6.07 -8.04
C THR A 47 2.12 5.91 -6.64
N ASN A 48 2.23 6.93 -5.79
CA ASN A 48 1.76 6.87 -4.42
C ASN A 48 0.23 6.86 -4.34
N GLU A 49 -0.44 7.70 -5.13
CA GLU A 49 -1.90 7.78 -5.19
C GLU A 49 -2.50 6.45 -5.68
N LEU A 50 -1.89 5.84 -6.70
CA LEU A 50 -2.28 4.53 -7.18
C LEU A 50 -2.11 3.44 -6.12
N ARG A 51 -0.95 3.39 -5.44
CA ARG A 51 -0.73 2.43 -4.33
C ARG A 51 -1.75 2.60 -3.21
N ASN A 52 -2.13 3.83 -2.90
CA ASN A 52 -3.11 4.12 -1.86
C ASN A 52 -4.52 3.64 -2.27
N ASN A 53 -4.94 3.94 -3.50
CA ASN A 53 -6.22 3.46 -4.05
C ASN A 53 -6.29 1.93 -4.06
N LEU A 54 -5.23 1.26 -4.54
CA LEU A 54 -5.18 -0.21 -4.57
C LEU A 54 -5.27 -0.81 -3.17
N ARG A 55 -4.61 -0.21 -2.17
CA ARG A 55 -4.71 -0.66 -0.77
C ARG A 55 -6.12 -0.50 -0.21
N SER A 56 -6.76 0.65 -0.47
CA SER A 56 -8.15 0.88 -0.03
C SER A 56 -9.09 -0.17 -0.62
N ILE A 57 -8.94 -0.47 -1.91
CA ILE A 57 -9.74 -1.50 -2.58
C ILE A 57 -9.47 -2.89 -1.97
N GLU A 58 -8.22 -3.20 -1.60
CA GLU A 58 -7.90 -4.48 -0.94
C GLU A 58 -8.64 -4.64 0.40
N TRP A 59 -8.69 -3.60 1.23
CA TRP A 59 -9.45 -3.62 2.48
C TRP A 59 -10.95 -3.78 2.24
N ASP A 60 -11.53 -3.01 1.31
CA ASP A 60 -12.97 -3.14 0.99
C ASP A 60 -13.30 -4.56 0.50
N LEU A 61 -12.40 -5.20 -0.25
CA LEU A 61 -12.56 -6.57 -0.72
C LEU A 61 -12.37 -7.63 0.38
N GLU A 62 -11.59 -7.35 1.41
CA GLU A 62 -11.50 -8.20 2.61
C GLU A 62 -12.83 -8.18 3.36
N ASP A 63 -13.36 -6.99 3.65
CA ASP A 63 -14.63 -6.82 4.34
C ASP A 63 -15.79 -7.48 3.57
N LEU A 64 -15.86 -7.28 2.25
CA LEU A 64 -16.87 -7.91 1.41
C LEU A 64 -16.78 -9.45 1.43
N ASP A 65 -15.58 -10.02 1.51
CA ASP A 65 -15.37 -11.47 1.55
C ASP A 65 -15.72 -12.07 2.93
N GLU A 66 -15.45 -11.31 4.00
CA GLU A 66 -15.95 -11.63 5.33
C GLU A 66 -17.48 -11.64 5.37
N THR A 67 -18.14 -10.68 4.72
CA THR A 67 -19.61 -10.69 4.64
C THR A 67 -20.15 -11.94 3.95
N ILE A 68 -19.47 -12.42 2.90
CA ILE A 68 -19.85 -13.67 2.23
C ILE A 68 -19.70 -14.85 3.19
N SER A 69 -18.59 -14.90 3.92
CA SER A 69 -18.34 -15.96 4.92
C SER A 69 -19.41 -15.97 6.03
N ILE A 70 -19.85 -14.80 6.48
CA ILE A 70 -20.95 -14.64 7.46
C ILE A 70 -22.28 -15.15 6.90
N VAL A 71 -22.58 -14.82 5.64
CA VAL A 71 -23.82 -15.28 4.97
C VAL A 71 -23.82 -16.80 4.81
N GLU A 72 -22.69 -17.40 4.43
CA GLU A 72 -22.56 -18.86 4.30
C GLU A 72 -22.66 -19.59 5.63
N ALA A 73 -22.14 -18.99 6.72
CA ALA A 73 -22.24 -19.55 8.06
C ALA A 73 -23.67 -19.53 8.63
N ASN A 74 -24.54 -18.61 8.18
CA ASN A 74 -25.92 -18.53 8.67
C ASN A 74 -26.98 -18.27 7.57
N PRO A 75 -27.23 -19.24 6.66
CA PRO A 75 -28.12 -19.04 5.51
C PRO A 75 -29.56 -18.72 5.90
N ARG A 76 -30.04 -19.24 7.04
CA ARG A 76 -31.41 -19.03 7.53
C ARG A 76 -31.68 -17.58 7.96
N LYS A 77 -30.64 -16.86 8.41
CA LYS A 77 -30.76 -15.47 8.86
C LYS A 77 -30.82 -14.49 7.68
N PHE A 78 -30.04 -14.76 6.64
CA PHE A 78 -29.88 -13.84 5.51
C PHE A 78 -30.77 -14.18 4.30
N ASN A 79 -31.17 -15.44 4.15
CA ASN A 79 -32.05 -15.92 3.07
C ASN A 79 -31.66 -15.37 1.68
N LEU A 80 -30.36 -15.32 1.42
CA LEU A 80 -29.78 -14.86 0.15
C LEU A 80 -29.85 -15.97 -0.90
N ASP A 81 -30.14 -15.58 -2.14
CA ASP A 81 -30.18 -16.51 -3.26
C ASP A 81 -28.77 -17.04 -3.58
N ALA A 82 -28.68 -18.32 -3.94
CA ALA A 82 -27.39 -18.96 -4.26
C ALA A 82 -26.76 -18.35 -5.53
N THR A 83 -27.58 -17.93 -6.49
CA THR A 83 -27.11 -17.23 -7.69
C THR A 83 -26.50 -15.88 -7.31
N GLU A 84 -27.17 -15.15 -6.42
CA GLU A 84 -26.68 -13.86 -5.95
C GLU A 84 -25.36 -13.99 -5.19
N LEU A 85 -25.26 -14.96 -4.27
CA LEU A 85 -24.01 -15.25 -3.56
C LEU A 85 -22.86 -15.59 -4.53
N SER A 86 -23.15 -16.36 -5.59
CA SER A 86 -22.18 -16.65 -6.65
C SER A 86 -21.73 -15.39 -7.39
N ILE A 87 -22.63 -14.45 -7.66
CA ILE A 87 -22.30 -13.16 -8.31
C ILE A 87 -21.40 -12.32 -7.39
N ARG A 88 -21.67 -12.31 -6.08
CA ARG A 88 -20.83 -11.60 -5.08
C ARG A 88 -19.41 -12.16 -5.07
N LYS A 89 -19.27 -13.48 -4.99
CA LYS A 89 -17.97 -14.18 -5.05
C LYS A 89 -17.22 -13.90 -6.34
N ALA A 90 -17.91 -13.94 -7.47
CA ALA A 90 -17.33 -13.65 -8.78
C ALA A 90 -16.80 -12.20 -8.86
N PHE A 91 -17.56 -11.23 -8.36
CA PHE A 91 -17.13 -9.83 -8.28
C PHE A 91 -15.85 -9.66 -7.47
N ILE A 92 -15.80 -10.18 -6.25
CA ILE A 92 -14.60 -10.07 -5.39
C ILE A 92 -13.40 -10.71 -6.07
N THR A 93 -13.57 -11.90 -6.64
CA THR A 93 -12.50 -12.63 -7.32
C THR A 93 -11.98 -11.85 -8.54
N SER A 94 -12.88 -11.32 -9.38
CA SER A 94 -12.48 -10.53 -10.55
C SER A 94 -11.75 -9.25 -10.15
N THR A 95 -12.22 -8.56 -9.11
CA THR A 95 -11.62 -7.30 -8.68
C THR A 95 -10.26 -7.53 -8.03
N ARG A 96 -10.12 -8.57 -7.21
CA ARG A 96 -8.81 -8.99 -6.66
C ARG A 96 -7.80 -9.28 -7.77
N GLN A 97 -8.23 -9.95 -8.85
CA GLN A 97 -7.35 -10.21 -9.99
C GLN A 97 -6.89 -8.90 -10.67
N VAL A 98 -7.82 -7.97 -10.93
CA VAL A 98 -7.50 -6.67 -11.53
C VAL A 98 -6.52 -5.86 -10.67
N VAL A 99 -6.72 -5.83 -9.35
CA VAL A 99 -5.79 -5.17 -8.41
C VAL A 99 -4.42 -5.83 -8.42
N ARG A 100 -4.38 -7.16 -8.41
CA ARG A 100 -3.13 -7.93 -8.47
C ARG A 100 -2.36 -7.66 -9.77
N ASP A 101 -3.04 -7.69 -10.91
CA ASP A 101 -2.42 -7.45 -12.21
C ASP A 101 -1.76 -6.05 -12.28
N MET A 102 -2.42 -5.03 -11.71
CA MET A 102 -1.82 -3.69 -11.60
C MET A 102 -0.60 -3.68 -10.68
N LYS A 103 -0.66 -4.32 -9.50
CA LYS A 103 0.47 -4.40 -8.54
C LYS A 103 1.68 -5.14 -9.13
N ASP A 104 1.44 -6.23 -9.85
CA ASP A 104 2.48 -7.05 -10.48
C ASP A 104 3.19 -6.25 -11.59
N GLN A 105 2.44 -5.49 -12.39
CA GLN A 105 3.01 -4.58 -13.39
C GLN A 105 3.81 -3.44 -12.74
N MET A 106 3.29 -2.82 -11.68
CA MET A 106 4.01 -1.79 -10.93
C MET A 106 5.34 -2.29 -10.37
N SER A 107 5.35 -3.51 -9.83
CA SER A 107 6.55 -4.14 -9.29
C SER A 107 7.56 -4.46 -10.39
N THR A 108 7.10 -5.01 -11.52
CA THR A 108 7.97 -5.37 -12.66
C THR A 108 8.63 -4.15 -13.29
N SER A 109 7.88 -3.07 -13.52
CA SER A 109 8.44 -1.83 -14.09
C SER A 109 9.46 -1.16 -13.18
N SER A 110 9.25 -1.23 -11.84
CA SER A 110 10.25 -0.74 -10.88
C SER A 110 11.57 -1.51 -10.96
N VAL A 111 11.51 -2.83 -11.17
CA VAL A 111 12.69 -3.69 -11.34
C VAL A 111 13.39 -3.41 -12.67
N GLN A 112 12.64 -3.18 -13.75
CA GLN A 112 13.20 -2.84 -15.06
C GLN A 112 13.90 -1.46 -15.03
N ALA A 113 13.31 -0.45 -14.40
CA ALA A 113 13.95 0.86 -14.22
C ALA A 113 15.26 0.75 -13.42
N PHE A 114 15.28 -0.08 -12.36
CA PHE A 114 16.50 -0.33 -11.57
C PHE A 114 17.57 -1.09 -12.36
N ALA A 115 17.15 -2.09 -13.16
CA ALA A 115 18.03 -2.87 -14.01
C ALA A 115 18.65 -2.03 -15.14
N GLU A 116 17.87 -1.16 -15.79
CA GLU A 116 18.39 -0.22 -16.78
C GLU A 116 19.37 0.79 -16.19
N ARG A 117 19.13 1.29 -14.97
CA ARG A 117 20.06 2.20 -14.28
C ARG A 117 21.38 1.51 -13.99
N LYS A 118 21.34 0.25 -13.53
CA LYS A 118 22.51 -0.59 -13.31
C LYS A 118 23.26 -0.91 -14.61
N ASN A 119 22.53 -1.18 -15.70
CA ASN A 119 23.12 -1.47 -17.02
C ASN A 119 23.78 -0.22 -17.64
N ARG A 120 23.17 0.96 -17.50
CA ARG A 120 23.79 2.23 -17.93
C ARG A 120 25.05 2.57 -17.13
N GLN A 121 25.10 2.20 -15.85
CA GLN A 121 26.30 2.36 -15.03
C GLN A 121 27.42 1.38 -15.43
N ALA A 122 27.07 0.17 -15.88
CA ALA A 122 28.05 -0.80 -16.39
C ALA A 122 28.59 -0.42 -17.79
N LEU A 123 27.77 0.16 -18.66
CA LEU A 123 28.17 0.64 -20.00
C LEU A 123 29.11 1.85 -19.99
N LEU A 124 29.17 2.59 -18.86
CA LEU A 124 30.07 3.73 -18.67
C LEU A 124 31.34 3.37 -17.87
N GLY A 125 31.52 2.10 -17.49
CA GLY A 125 32.60 1.66 -16.61
C GLY A 125 33.10 0.26 -16.93
N ASP A 126 33.64 0.04 -18.14
CA ASP A 126 34.59 -1.05 -18.37
C ASP A 126 35.49 -0.73 -19.58
N SER A 127 36.70 -0.25 -19.30
CA SER A 127 37.81 -0.22 -20.25
C SER A 127 39.07 -0.68 -19.53
N GLY A 128 38.97 -1.85 -18.90
CA GLY A 128 40.02 -2.42 -18.06
C GLY A 128 40.42 -3.82 -18.48
N GLY A 129 41.08 -3.99 -19.64
CA GLY A 129 41.89 -5.19 -19.84
C GLY A 129 42.28 -5.54 -21.26
N GLN A 130 43.49 -5.15 -21.69
CA GLN A 130 44.29 -6.05 -22.53
C GLN A 130 45.80 -5.83 -22.33
N ASN A 131 46.45 -6.92 -21.96
CA ASN A 131 47.87 -7.13 -21.67
C ASN A 131 48.72 -7.12 -22.95
N TRP A 132 49.94 -6.55 -22.91
CA TRP A 132 51.06 -6.98 -23.77
C TRP A 132 52.40 -6.90 -23.01
N SER A 133 53.07 -8.05 -22.95
CA SER A 133 54.42 -8.25 -22.42
C SER A 133 55.48 -7.55 -23.28
N THR A 134 56.63 -7.19 -22.69
CA THR A 134 58.03 -7.54 -23.12
C THR A 134 59.05 -6.58 -22.48
N GLY A 135 60.21 -7.11 -22.07
CA GLY A 135 61.13 -6.55 -21.08
C GLY A 135 61.98 -5.33 -21.46
N THR A 136 62.58 -4.72 -20.43
CA THR A 136 63.95 -4.12 -20.35
C THR A 136 64.11 -3.35 -19.02
N PRO A 137 65.26 -3.43 -18.32
CA PRO A 137 65.41 -2.91 -16.96
C PRO A 137 66.02 -1.50 -16.95
N ASP A 138 65.21 -0.48 -17.20
CA ASP A 138 65.54 0.94 -16.85
C ASP A 138 64.31 1.86 -16.77
N LYS A 139 63.10 1.28 -16.83
CA LYS A 139 61.81 2.00 -16.88
C LYS A 139 61.09 2.12 -15.53
N TYR A 140 61.67 1.62 -14.45
CA TYR A 140 60.99 1.49 -13.16
C TYR A 140 60.59 2.84 -12.54
N GLY A 141 61.41 3.89 -12.59
CA GLY A 141 61.07 5.17 -11.95
C GLY A 141 59.98 5.99 -12.67
N ARG A 142 59.82 5.80 -13.99
CA ARG A 142 58.75 6.45 -14.76
C ARG A 142 57.43 5.71 -14.60
N PHE A 143 57.50 4.37 -14.59
CA PHE A 143 56.36 3.49 -14.36
C PHE A 143 55.82 3.64 -12.92
N ASP A 144 56.68 3.79 -11.93
CA ASP A 144 56.26 4.00 -10.54
C ASP A 144 55.51 5.33 -10.34
N ARG A 145 55.94 6.39 -11.04
CA ARG A 145 55.24 7.69 -11.07
C ARG A 145 53.89 7.60 -11.79
N GLU A 146 53.83 6.86 -12.89
CA GLU A 146 52.60 6.63 -13.65
C GLU A 146 51.60 5.76 -12.87
N LEU A 147 52.10 4.75 -12.15
CA LEU A 147 51.32 3.93 -11.23
C LEU A 147 50.77 4.76 -10.07
N GLN A 148 51.57 5.67 -9.52
CA GLN A 148 51.15 6.54 -8.43
C GLN A 148 50.10 7.57 -8.88
N LEU A 149 50.21 8.09 -10.11
CA LEU A 149 49.21 8.96 -10.74
C LEU A 149 47.90 8.21 -11.04
N ALA A 150 47.99 6.98 -11.55
CA ALA A 150 46.83 6.13 -11.78
C ALA A 150 46.13 5.78 -10.46
N ASN A 151 46.89 5.55 -9.39
CA ASN A 151 46.35 5.29 -8.06
C ASN A 151 45.67 6.55 -7.48
N SER A 152 46.26 7.74 -7.64
CA SER A 152 45.60 8.99 -7.21
C SER A 152 44.32 9.27 -7.98
N HIS A 153 44.31 9.04 -9.30
CA HIS A 153 43.10 9.19 -10.11
C HIS A 153 42.01 8.20 -9.69
N PHE A 154 42.38 6.94 -9.46
CA PHE A 154 41.46 5.91 -8.99
C PHE A 154 40.86 6.27 -7.61
N ILE A 155 41.67 6.79 -6.69
CA ILE A 155 41.20 7.24 -5.36
C ILE A 155 40.24 8.42 -5.50
N GLU A 156 40.57 9.40 -6.35
CA GLU A 156 39.73 10.58 -6.59
C GLU A 156 38.39 10.20 -7.24
N GLU A 157 38.43 9.31 -8.23
CA GLU A 157 37.23 8.77 -8.89
C GLU A 157 36.36 7.95 -7.92
N GLN A 158 36.97 7.11 -7.08
CA GLN A 158 36.25 6.40 -6.02
C GLN A 158 35.64 7.35 -4.99
N GLN A 159 36.35 8.42 -4.62
CA GLN A 159 35.84 9.42 -3.68
C GLN A 159 34.65 10.19 -4.27
N ALA A 160 34.71 10.57 -5.55
CA ALA A 160 33.59 11.20 -6.26
C ALA A 160 32.39 10.25 -6.37
N GLN A 161 32.64 8.96 -6.64
CA GLN A 161 31.58 7.95 -6.67
C GLN A 161 30.92 7.74 -5.31
N GLN A 162 31.71 7.74 -4.22
CA GLN A 162 31.17 7.66 -2.86
C GLN A 162 30.34 8.89 -2.49
N GLN A 163 30.74 10.10 -2.91
CA GLN A 163 29.92 11.31 -2.71
C GLN A 163 28.57 11.20 -3.41
N LEU A 164 28.54 10.72 -4.66
CA LEU A 164 27.29 10.49 -5.38
C LEU A 164 26.39 9.46 -4.68
N ILE A 165 26.97 8.42 -4.07
CA ILE A 165 26.21 7.43 -3.30
C ILE A 165 25.62 8.06 -2.04
N VAL A 166 26.37 8.90 -1.33
CA VAL A 166 25.89 9.62 -0.13
C VAL A 166 24.76 10.58 -0.49
N GLU A 167 24.90 11.37 -1.56
CA GLU A 167 23.83 12.27 -2.01
C GLU A 167 22.55 11.51 -2.39
N GLN A 168 22.69 10.35 -3.06
CA GLN A 168 21.54 9.50 -3.38
C GLN A 168 20.86 8.92 -2.14
N GLN A 169 21.64 8.57 -1.12
CA GLN A 169 21.10 8.07 0.15
C GLN A 169 20.40 9.17 0.93
N ASP A 170 20.91 10.40 0.91
CA ASP A 170 20.26 11.56 1.54
C ASP A 170 18.90 11.85 0.86
N GLU A 171 18.83 11.77 -0.47
CA GLU A 171 17.55 11.91 -1.21
C GLU A 171 16.56 10.78 -0.83
N GLN A 172 17.05 9.55 -0.60
CA GLN A 172 16.22 8.45 -0.09
C GLN A 172 15.75 8.70 1.35
N LEU A 173 16.60 9.27 2.21
CA LEU A 173 16.23 9.62 3.58
C LEU A 173 15.16 10.72 3.62
N GLU A 174 15.20 11.68 2.69
CA GLU A 174 14.15 12.70 2.55
C GLU A 174 12.79 12.09 2.15
N LEU A 175 12.78 11.15 1.20
CA LEU A 175 11.57 10.41 0.81
C LEU A 175 11.01 9.56 1.96
N VAL A 176 11.89 8.91 2.73
CA VAL A 176 11.49 8.15 3.92
C VAL A 176 10.97 9.10 5.01
N SER A 177 11.56 10.28 5.18
CA SER A 177 11.10 11.32 6.10
C SER A 177 9.69 11.80 5.74
N GLY A 178 9.40 12.01 4.45
CA GLY A 178 8.05 12.30 3.97
C GLY A 178 7.04 11.20 4.32
N SER A 179 7.44 9.94 4.18
CA SER A 179 6.63 8.78 4.58
C SER A 179 6.35 8.74 6.09
N ILE A 180 7.33 9.13 6.91
CA ILE A 180 7.16 9.27 8.38
C ILE A 180 6.19 10.42 8.70
N GLY A 181 6.23 11.52 7.95
CA GLY A 181 5.28 12.62 8.09
C GLY A 181 3.83 12.19 7.83
N VAL A 182 3.62 11.38 6.80
CA VAL A 182 2.31 10.79 6.48
C VAL A 182 1.88 9.81 7.58
N LEU A 183 2.76 8.90 8.02
CA LEU A 183 2.46 7.97 9.12
C LEU A 183 2.11 8.70 10.41
N LYS A 184 2.79 9.82 10.71
CA LYS A 184 2.48 10.67 11.87
C LYS A 184 1.08 11.29 11.75
N SER A 185 0.74 11.84 10.59
CA SER A 185 -0.60 12.41 10.32
C SER A 185 -1.69 11.34 10.45
N MET A 186 -1.45 10.15 9.88
CA MET A 186 -2.35 9.00 9.97
C MET A 186 -2.51 8.52 11.42
N SER A 187 -1.41 8.40 12.17
CA SER A 187 -1.43 8.03 13.59
C SER A 187 -2.19 9.03 14.44
N GLN A 188 -2.07 10.33 14.15
CA GLN A 188 -2.85 11.36 14.84
C GLN A 188 -4.34 11.25 14.54
N ARG A 189 -4.70 11.01 13.27
CA ARG A 189 -6.10 10.84 12.87
C ARG A 189 -6.72 9.57 13.46
N ILE A 190 -5.98 8.45 13.43
CA ILE A 190 -6.39 7.19 14.08
C ILE A 190 -6.54 7.41 15.59
N GLY A 191 -5.61 8.12 16.24
CA GLY A 191 -5.71 8.44 17.66
C GLY A 191 -6.98 9.23 18.01
N GLY A 192 -7.32 10.25 17.22
CA GLY A 192 -8.54 11.02 17.41
C GLY A 192 -9.81 10.20 17.18
N GLU A 193 -9.83 9.37 16.13
CA GLU A 193 -10.96 8.47 15.84
C GLU A 193 -11.16 7.42 16.95
N LEU A 194 -10.07 6.85 17.48
CA LEU A 194 -10.14 5.91 18.60
C LEU A 194 -10.65 6.58 19.88
N GLU A 195 -10.29 7.84 20.13
CA GLU A 195 -10.81 8.62 21.26
C GLU A 195 -12.31 8.91 21.09
N GLU A 196 -12.75 9.27 19.87
CA GLU A 196 -14.17 9.44 19.55
C GLU A 196 -14.96 8.13 19.71
N GLN A 197 -14.41 7.01 19.24
CA GLN A 197 -14.99 5.69 19.44
C GLN A 197 -15.05 5.29 20.92
N ALA A 198 -14.06 5.66 21.73
CA ALA A 198 -14.10 5.42 23.18
C ALA A 198 -15.25 6.18 23.85
N VAL A 199 -15.50 7.42 23.43
CA VAL A 199 -16.66 8.20 23.91
C VAL A 199 -17.97 7.56 23.45
N MET A 200 -18.09 7.17 22.18
CA MET A 200 -19.29 6.49 21.67
C MET A 200 -19.58 5.16 22.38
N LEU A 201 -18.54 4.40 22.74
CA LEU A 201 -18.68 3.16 23.51
C LEU A 201 -19.12 3.40 24.96
N ASP A 202 -18.69 4.50 25.57
CA ASP A 202 -19.16 4.90 26.90
C ASP A 202 -20.65 5.27 26.86
N ASP A 203 -21.07 6.08 25.87
CA ASP A 203 -22.48 6.43 25.66
C ASP A 203 -23.34 5.18 25.41
N PHE A 204 -22.85 4.26 24.58
CA PHE A 204 -23.53 2.98 24.34
C PHE A 204 -23.64 2.14 25.62
N SER A 205 -22.62 2.14 26.47
CA SER A 205 -22.65 1.45 27.77
C SER A 205 -23.72 2.06 28.69
N HIS A 206 -23.85 3.38 28.71
CA HIS A 206 -24.89 4.07 29.46
C HIS A 206 -26.30 3.75 28.94
N GLU A 207 -26.48 3.69 27.62
CA GLU A 207 -27.77 3.29 27.02
C GLU A 207 -28.12 1.82 27.33
N LEU A 208 -27.13 0.93 27.32
CA LEU A 208 -27.31 -0.47 27.72
C LEU A 208 -27.71 -0.59 29.19
N GLU A 209 -27.07 0.14 30.09
CA GLU A 209 -27.43 0.14 31.51
C GLU A 209 -28.84 0.70 31.74
N GLY A 210 -29.21 1.77 31.02
CA GLY A 210 -30.57 2.30 30.99
C GLY A 210 -31.59 1.27 30.51
N THR A 211 -31.26 0.53 29.45
CA THR A 211 -32.11 -0.55 28.91
C THR A 211 -32.24 -1.70 29.89
N GLN A 212 -31.16 -2.12 30.55
CA GLN A 212 -31.17 -3.16 31.59
C GLN A 212 -32.07 -2.76 32.76
N SER A 213 -31.99 -1.50 33.23
CA SER A 213 -32.85 -1.01 34.32
C SER A 213 -34.34 -1.05 33.96
N ARG A 214 -34.67 -0.73 32.69
CA ARG A 214 -36.05 -0.80 32.18
C ARG A 214 -36.51 -2.25 32.11
N LEU A 215 -35.66 -3.15 31.62
CA LEU A 215 -35.94 -4.58 31.54
C LEU A 215 -36.19 -5.17 32.94
N ASP A 216 -35.35 -4.83 33.93
CA ASP A 216 -35.53 -5.24 35.32
C ASP A 216 -36.84 -4.74 35.93
N ASN A 217 -37.22 -3.49 35.62
CA ASN A 217 -38.51 -2.93 36.05
C ASN A 217 -39.70 -3.66 35.39
N VAL A 218 -39.59 -4.01 34.11
CA VAL A 218 -40.59 -4.80 33.40
C VAL A 218 -40.69 -6.20 34.01
N MET A 219 -39.56 -6.85 34.31
CA MET A 219 -39.52 -8.17 34.95
C MET A 219 -40.13 -8.15 36.35
N LYS A 220 -39.84 -7.13 37.16
CA LYS A 220 -40.48 -6.94 38.48
C LYS A 220 -41.99 -6.76 38.36
N LYS A 221 -42.47 -6.00 37.37
CA LYS A 221 -43.91 -5.83 37.12
C LYS A 221 -44.56 -7.14 36.66
N LEU A 222 -43.92 -7.88 35.76
CA LEU A 222 -44.39 -9.20 35.31
C LEU A 222 -44.49 -10.19 36.48
N ALA A 223 -43.47 -10.25 37.34
CA ALA A 223 -43.48 -11.09 38.53
C ALA A 223 -44.63 -10.73 39.48
N LYS A 224 -44.87 -9.43 39.70
CA LYS A 224 -45.97 -8.95 40.55
C LYS A 224 -47.34 -9.29 39.97
N VAL A 225 -47.55 -9.09 38.66
CA VAL A 225 -48.81 -9.45 37.98
C VAL A 225 -49.02 -10.96 38.04
N SER A 226 -47.99 -11.76 37.75
CA SER A 226 -48.04 -13.22 37.82
C SER A 226 -48.44 -13.74 39.21
N HIS A 227 -47.88 -13.15 40.28
CA HIS A 227 -48.28 -13.48 41.66
C HIS A 227 -49.71 -13.02 41.99
N MET A 228 -50.17 -11.89 41.44
CA MET A 228 -51.55 -11.42 41.62
C MET A 228 -52.59 -12.28 40.88
N THR A 229 -52.21 -12.94 39.79
CA THR A 229 -53.10 -13.84 39.02
C THR A 229 -53.11 -15.28 39.53
N SER A 230 -52.25 -15.65 40.48
CA SER A 230 -52.19 -17.01 41.05
C SER A 230 -52.94 -17.18 42.40
N VAL A 231 -53.80 -16.22 42.77
CA VAL A 231 -54.71 -16.28 43.92
C VAL A 231 -56.14 -16.16 43.40
#